data_AF-A0A363SGY7-F1
#
_entry.id   AF-A0A363SGY7-F1
#
_cell.length_a   1.000
_cell.length_b   1.000
_cell.length_c   1.000
_cell.angle_alpha   90.00
_cell.angle_beta   90.00
_cell.angle_gamma   90.00
#
_symmetry.space_group_name_H-M   'P 1'
#
loop_
_entity.id
_entity.type
_entity.pdbx_description
1 polymer ?
#
loop_
_entity_poly.entity_id
_entity_poly.type
_entity_poly.pdbx_seq_one_letter_code
_entity_poly.pdbx_strand_id
1 'polypeptide(L)' 'MRFILKLFLRSTATSKLAKGTIVEGRISYSGTLYIDGRVKGSVLAKQKPSDTLILGKNARVDGVIDSQLVQ' A
#
# COMPACT_ATOMS: atom_id res chain seq x y z
N MET A 1 12.48 17.46 30.03
CA MET A 1 11.17 16.80 30.18
C MET A 1 10.74 16.24 28.82
N ARG A 2 10.80 14.91 28.67
CA ARG A 2 10.16 14.02 27.68
C ARG A 2 10.36 14.21 26.15
N PHE A 3 11.19 13.31 25.61
CA PHE A 3 11.03 12.48 24.40
C PHE A 3 10.92 13.12 23.00
N ILE A 4 12.08 13.48 22.44
CA ILE A 4 12.29 13.46 20.97
C ILE A 4 12.80 12.06 20.61
N LEU A 5 11.89 11.11 20.45
CA LEU A 5 12.15 9.92 19.63
C LEU A 5 10.80 9.24 19.27
N LYS A 6 9.95 9.95 18.52
CA LYS A 6 9.18 9.21 17.50
C LYS A 6 10.19 8.82 16.44
N LEU A 7 11.00 7.80 16.75
CA LEU A 7 11.72 7.02 15.77
C LEU A 7 10.70 6.74 14.69
N PHE A 8 10.88 7.29 13.49
CA PHE A 8 10.09 6.90 12.33
C PHE A 8 10.32 5.40 12.19
N LEU A 9 9.46 4.60 12.82
CA LEU A 9 9.31 3.18 12.59
C LEU A 9 8.80 3.07 11.16
N ARG A 10 9.69 3.32 10.19
CA ARG A 10 9.48 2.99 8.80
C ARG A 10 9.25 1.49 8.81
N SER A 11 8.00 1.10 8.68
CA SER A 11 7.66 -0.31 8.51
C SER A 11 8.42 -0.80 7.28
N THR A 12 9.40 -1.68 7.49
CA THR A 12 10.21 -2.31 6.43
C THR A 12 9.44 -3.42 5.73
N ALA A 13 8.23 -3.73 6.21
CA ALA A 13 7.37 -4.75 5.62
C ALA A 13 7.00 -4.37 4.18
N THR A 14 7.25 -5.29 3.27
CA THR A 14 6.90 -5.16 1.85
C THR A 14 5.95 -6.27 1.46
N SER A 15 4.84 -5.90 0.85
CA SER A 15 3.87 -6.85 0.28
C SER A 15 3.80 -6.65 -1.23
N LYS A 16 3.69 -7.75 -1.99
CA LYS A 16 3.62 -7.71 -3.45
C LYS A 16 2.45 -8.54 -3.97
N LEU A 17 1.62 -7.92 -4.80
CA LEU A 17 0.58 -8.57 -5.58
C LEU A 17 1.11 -8.75 -7.01
N ALA A 18 1.40 -10.00 -7.36
CA ALA A 18 2.03 -10.34 -8.63
C ALA A 18 1.07 -10.25 -9.82
N LYS A 19 1.64 -10.18 -11.03
CA LYS A 19 0.88 -10.25 -12.28
C LYS A 19 0.00 -11.51 -12.32
N GLY A 20 -1.24 -11.33 -12.78
CA GLY A 20 -2.22 -12.42 -12.88
C GLY A 20 -3.01 -12.67 -11.60
N THR A 21 -2.59 -12.11 -10.46
CA THR A 21 -3.37 -12.17 -9.22
C THR A 21 -4.54 -11.18 -9.30
N ILE A 22 -5.72 -11.64 -8.88
CA ILE A 22 -6.93 -10.82 -8.75
C ILE A 22 -7.35 -10.85 -7.28
N VAL A 23 -7.52 -9.66 -6.68
CA VAL A 23 -8.11 -9.51 -5.36
C VAL A 23 -9.45 -8.81 -5.51
N GLU A 24 -10.49 -9.39 -4.90
CA GLU A 24 -11.84 -8.79 -4.83
C GLU A 24 -12.13 -8.46 -3.36
N GLY A 25 -12.37 -7.18 -3.04
CA GLY A 25 -12.63 -6.71 -1.68
C GLY A 25 -11.71 -5.59 -1.19
N ARG A 26 -11.33 -5.63 0.09
CA ARG A 26 -10.54 -4.58 0.74
C ARG A 26 -9.13 -5.04 1.07
N ILE A 27 -8.13 -4.27 0.66
CA ILE A 27 -6.72 -4.42 1.03
C ILE A 27 -6.37 -3.31 2.03
N SER A 28 -5.85 -3.68 3.20
CA SER A 28 -5.33 -2.75 4.20
C SER A 28 -3.89 -3.10 4.56
N TYR A 29 -2.94 -2.22 4.29
CA TYR A 29 -1.51 -2.52 4.37
C TYR A 29 -0.75 -1.52 5.24
N SER A 30 0.46 -1.89 5.65
CA SER A 30 1.45 -1.02 6.28
C SER A 30 2.83 -1.24 5.66
N GLY A 31 3.67 -0.22 5.64
CA GLY A 31 4.93 -0.24 4.89
C GLY A 31 4.70 -0.04 3.40
N THR A 32 5.30 -0.88 2.56
CA THR A 32 5.21 -0.76 1.10
C THR A 32 4.31 -1.84 0.51
N LEU A 33 3.34 -1.44 -0.31
CA LEU A 33 2.53 -2.35 -1.12
C LEU A 33 2.84 -2.13 -2.61
N TYR A 34 3.28 -3.19 -3.28
CA TYR A 34 3.48 -3.20 -4.73
C TYR A 34 2.38 -4.01 -5.41
N ILE A 35 1.68 -3.42 -6.36
CA ILE A 35 0.61 -4.10 -7.12
C ILE A 35 1.01 -4.18 -8.58
N ASP A 36 1.04 -5.37 -9.16
CA ASP A 36 1.19 -5.60 -10.61
C ASP A 36 0.08 -6.51 -11.17
N GLY A 37 -0.94 -6.78 -10.35
CA GLY A 37 -2.15 -7.52 -10.74
C GLY A 37 -3.39 -6.64 -10.68
N ARG A 38 -4.55 -7.25 -10.43
CA ARG A 38 -5.84 -6.54 -10.42
C ARG A 38 -6.45 -6.50 -9.03
N VAL A 39 -7.00 -5.37 -8.65
CA VAL A 39 -7.79 -5.20 -7.44
C VAL A 39 -9.14 -4.64 -7.81
N LYS A 40 -10.21 -5.34 -7.44
CA LYS A 40 -11.59 -4.84 -7.51
C LYS A 40 -12.04 -4.51 -6.11
N GLY A 41 -12.05 -3.23 -5.75
CA GLY A 41 -12.43 -2.76 -4.42
C GLY A 41 -11.47 -1.71 -3.85
N SER A 42 -11.21 -1.76 -2.55
CA SER A 42 -10.54 -0.66 -1.83
C SER A 42 -9.11 -0.99 -1.42
N VAL A 43 -8.19 -0.06 -1.61
CA VAL A 43 -6.79 -0.15 -1.14
C VAL A 43 -6.55 0.97 -0.14
N LEU A 44 -6.29 0.63 1.13
CA LEU A 44 -6.10 1.59 2.21
C LEU A 44 -4.73 1.44 2.87
N ALA A 45 -3.99 2.55 2.95
CA ALA A 45 -2.83 2.67 3.81
C ALA A 45 -3.27 2.83 5.27
N LYS A 46 -2.65 2.10 6.22
CA LYS A 46 -2.98 2.23 7.64
C LYS A 46 -2.33 3.46 8.28
N GLN A 47 -1.17 3.89 7.78
CA GLN A 47 -0.38 5.00 8.30
C GLN A 47 0.14 5.88 7.17
N LYS A 48 -0.57 6.95 6.84
CA LYS A 48 -0.08 7.97 5.91
C LYS A 48 0.74 9.04 6.67
N PRO A 49 1.84 9.59 6.13
CA PRO A 49 2.46 9.33 4.82
C PRO A 49 3.50 8.18 4.82
N SER A 50 3.63 7.45 5.92
CA SER A 50 4.67 6.43 6.11
C SER A 50 4.53 5.24 5.16
N ASP A 51 3.30 4.88 4.82
CA ASP A 51 2.95 3.75 3.99
C ASP A 51 2.88 4.15 2.51
N THR A 52 3.57 3.39 1.67
CA THR A 52 3.72 3.69 0.23
C THR A 52 3.00 2.65 -0.62
N LEU A 53 2.20 3.09 -1.58
CA LEU A 53 1.64 2.24 -2.63
C LEU A 53 2.40 2.47 -3.94
N ILE A 54 2.83 1.38 -4.56
CA ILE A 54 3.50 1.38 -5.86
C ILE A 54 2.63 0.56 -6.82
N LEU A 55 2.26 1.17 -7.95
CA LEU A 55 1.51 0.49 -9.01
C LEU A 55 2.47 0.15 -10.16
N GLY A 56 2.70 -1.14 -10.36
CA GLY A 56 3.47 -1.68 -11.48
C GLY A 56 2.75 -1.52 -12.82
N LYS A 57 3.45 -1.86 -13.90
CA LYS A 57 2.99 -1.64 -15.29
C LYS A 57 1.66 -2.33 -15.61
N ASN A 58 1.37 -3.48 -15.01
CA ASN A 58 0.15 -4.24 -15.27
C ASN A 58 -0.91 -4.04 -14.18
N ALA A 59 -0.66 -3.13 -13.24
CA ALA A 59 -1.56 -2.85 -12.14
C ALA A 59 -2.89 -2.30 -12.65
N ARG A 60 -4.00 -2.82 -12.14
CA ARG A 60 -5.32 -2.23 -12.34
C ARG A 60 -6.09 -2.27 -11.05
N VAL A 61 -6.49 -1.11 -10.56
CA VAL A 61 -7.33 -0.98 -9.38
C VAL A 61 -8.65 -0.36 -9.81
N ASP A 62 -9.71 -1.17 -9.80
CA ASP A 62 -11.07 -0.72 -10.05
C ASP A 62 -11.75 -0.52 -8.68
N GLY A 63 -11.74 0.72 -8.18
CA GLY A 63 -12.34 1.10 -6.90
C GLY A 63 -11.64 2.28 -6.22
N VAL A 64 -11.62 2.29 -4.88
CA VAL A 64 -11.12 3.44 -4.08
C VAL A 64 -9.70 3.20 -3.61
N ILE A 65 -8.80 4.15 -3.91
CA ILE A 65 -7.44 4.19 -3.36
C ILE A 65 -7.38 5.29 -2.32
N ASP A 66 -7.15 4.89 -1.07
CA ASP A 66 -6.89 5.81 0.04
C ASP A 66 -5.47 5.59 0.59
N SER A 67 -4.49 6.08 -0.17
CA SER A 67 -3.08 5.77 0.04
C SER A 67 -2.20 6.89 -0.52
N GLN A 68 -0.95 6.99 -0.05
CA GLN A 68 0.09 7.73 -0.75
C GLN A 68 0.59 6.91 -1.94
N LEU A 69 0.08 7.27 -3.12
CA LEU A 69 0.48 6.67 -4.39
C LEU A 69 1.81 7.25 -4.86
N VAL A 70 2.74 6.37 -5.23
CA VAL A 70 3.98 6.69 -5.93
C VAL A 70 3.96 5.92 -7.25
N GLN A 71 4.09 6.65 -8.36
CA GLN A 71 4.11 6.06 -9.71
C GLN A 71 5.47 5.46 -10.05
#